data_AF-A0A0L1JCA4-F1
#
_entry.id   AF-A0A0L1JCA4-F1
#
_cell.length_a   1.000
_cell.length_b   1.000
_cell.length_c   1.000
_cell.angle_alpha   90.00
_cell.angle_beta   90.00
_cell.angle_gamma   90.00
#
_symmetry.space_group_name_H-M   'P 1'
#
loop_
_entity.id
_entity.type
_entity.pdbx_description
1 polymer ?
#
loop_
_entity_poly.entity_id
_entity_poly.type
_entity_poly.pdbx_seq_one_letter_code
_entity_poly.pdbx_strand_id
1 'polypeptide(L)'
;MDVSSALATWLSLAATVVGLGSIVTRFGTIIDQADPFHSLRNVQHLGKWSQRQAYIPWYRVIKPPPVGPLITASLSDGFCGQMTIAVSRLPLTQPTGQAAWSVLLAVLHPTSSSTIRDAREKPKILAEGSTVKAECIVTVNPKSGVILVDDGWGNLPLHPLVKHKLTTCTIISRTTLMALFCITNARPTFRHSGSSGHRAAYATYCGQWRVKWPIGDLARVYFTAHDSHTLAKDVYPTTFDRRVDRCLQIFAGVIDAQMRTTFKCAFPGRKPSGRWVLKYAVKGFGGAHSGRHLYNMIGGNVTDVDFLFMKAVTVETEGLQDMPLLRLPNSHTADIDVSLYVPATEAAILNRALDCLPWSSLSWSIHRGLRDILVAFAKDRMDQWRGQLAETLRHVVERWPERLDTKGWNPQFVRDNMTDMAASAVLAGSGNSGDVVRVVTDIALTLWDGGVSALDETTFWRSSHPQSSASYLSPLVVIALVKCFVLEWSTDLDYQMYHDLPLEMYLG
;
A
#
# COMPACT_ATOMS: atom_id res chain seq x y z
N MET A 1 -3.01 -74.82 -33.27
CA MET A 1 -3.42 -74.03 -32.10
C MET A 1 -2.17 -73.40 -31.51
N ASP A 2 -1.96 -72.09 -31.40
CA ASP A 2 -2.85 -70.97 -31.70
C ASP A 2 -2.04 -69.63 -31.70
N VAL A 3 -0.94 -69.57 -32.48
CA VAL A 3 -0.10 -68.36 -32.57
C VAL A 3 -0.84 -67.23 -33.28
N SER A 4 -1.68 -67.56 -34.26
CA SER A 4 -2.51 -66.59 -34.99
C SER A 4 -3.67 -66.03 -34.15
N SER A 5 -4.30 -66.84 -33.29
CA SER A 5 -5.36 -66.36 -32.40
C SER A 5 -4.79 -65.51 -31.27
N ALA A 6 -3.60 -65.85 -30.75
CA ALA A 6 -2.87 -65.00 -29.81
C ALA A 6 -2.51 -63.64 -30.42
N LEU A 7 -1.94 -63.62 -31.64
CA LEU A 7 -1.63 -62.39 -32.39
C LEU A 7 -2.88 -61.55 -32.68
N ALA A 8 -3.98 -62.18 -33.10
CA ALA A 8 -5.24 -61.50 -33.35
C ALA A 8 -5.84 -60.90 -32.06
N THR A 9 -5.71 -61.60 -30.93
CA THR A 9 -6.16 -61.12 -29.62
C THR A 9 -5.33 -59.93 -29.15
N TRP A 10 -4.00 -59.98 -29.33
CA TRP A 10 -3.11 -58.85 -29.01
C TRP A 10 -3.34 -57.63 -29.91
N LEU A 11 -3.56 -57.85 -31.22
CA LEU A 11 -3.89 -56.76 -32.16
C LEU A 11 -5.25 -56.13 -31.87
N SER A 12 -6.26 -56.94 -31.52
CA SER A 12 -7.58 -56.46 -31.11
C SER A 12 -7.53 -55.69 -29.79
N LEU A 13 -6.75 -56.18 -28.81
CA LEU A 13 -6.53 -55.49 -27.55
C LEU A 13 -5.78 -54.17 -27.75
N ALA A 14 -4.72 -54.17 -28.56
CA ALA A 14 -3.98 -52.95 -28.92
C ALA A 14 -4.86 -51.94 -29.66
N ALA A 15 -5.67 -52.37 -30.63
CA ALA A 15 -6.61 -51.51 -31.35
C ALA A 15 -7.70 -50.94 -30.42
N THR A 16 -8.17 -51.73 -29.46
CA THR A 16 -9.15 -51.30 -28.45
C THR A 16 -8.54 -50.29 -27.48
N VAL A 17 -7.30 -50.51 -27.02
CA VAL A 17 -6.57 -49.59 -26.14
C VAL A 17 -6.27 -48.28 -26.85
N VAL A 18 -5.81 -48.32 -28.11
CA VAL A 18 -5.57 -47.12 -28.92
C VAL A 18 -6.88 -46.38 -29.23
N GLY A 19 -7.95 -47.11 -29.56
CA GLY A 19 -9.28 -46.55 -29.81
C GLY A 19 -9.87 -45.87 -28.57
N LEU A 20 -9.85 -46.53 -27.41
CA LEU A 20 -10.26 -45.96 -26.13
C LEU A 20 -9.38 -44.77 -25.73
N GLY A 21 -8.07 -44.86 -25.92
CA GLY A 21 -7.14 -43.75 -25.67
C GLY A 21 -7.43 -42.53 -26.52
N SER A 22 -7.74 -42.72 -27.81
CA SER A 22 -8.14 -41.64 -28.74
C SER A 22 -9.48 -41.01 -28.35
N ILE A 23 -10.46 -41.82 -27.95
CA ILE A 23 -11.77 -41.34 -27.46
C ILE A 23 -11.60 -40.56 -26.17
N VAL A 24 -10.88 -41.10 -25.18
CA VAL A 24 -10.56 -40.44 -23.91
C VAL A 24 -9.86 -39.10 -24.14
N THR A 25 -8.90 -39.05 -25.06
CA THR A 25 -8.18 -37.82 -25.42
C THR A 25 -9.12 -36.78 -26.02
N ARG A 26 -9.96 -37.17 -27.00
CA ARG A 26 -10.94 -36.27 -27.63
C ARG A 26 -12.00 -35.77 -26.65
N PHE A 27 -12.52 -36.63 -25.78
CA PHE A 27 -13.46 -36.24 -24.73
C PHE A 27 -12.80 -35.30 -23.72
N GLY A 28 -11.55 -35.56 -23.35
CA GLY A 28 -10.76 -34.64 -22.52
C GLY A 28 -10.64 -33.26 -23.16
N THR A 29 -10.32 -33.18 -24.45
CA THR A 29 -10.25 -31.90 -25.18
C THR A 29 -11.59 -31.17 -25.24
N ILE A 30 -12.70 -31.88 -25.46
CA ILE A 30 -14.04 -31.29 -25.49
C ILE A 30 -14.45 -30.75 -24.12
N ILE A 31 -14.20 -31.52 -23.05
CA ILE A 31 -14.47 -31.10 -21.66
C ILE A 31 -13.61 -29.88 -21.30
N ASP A 32 -12.35 -29.86 -21.76
CA ASP A 32 -11.44 -28.73 -21.55
C ASP A 32 -11.91 -27.47 -22.28
N GLN A 33 -12.41 -27.58 -23.51
CA GLN A 33 -12.96 -26.46 -24.26
C GLN A 33 -14.29 -25.94 -23.68
N ALA A 34 -15.07 -26.81 -23.02
CA ALA A 34 -16.31 -26.44 -22.35
C ALA A 34 -16.08 -25.78 -20.97
N ASP A 35 -14.87 -25.85 -20.41
CA ASP A 35 -14.53 -25.21 -19.13
C ASP A 35 -14.48 -23.68 -19.28
N PRO A 36 -15.37 -22.93 -18.60
CA PRO A 36 -15.35 -21.47 -18.69
C PRO A 36 -14.02 -20.88 -18.21
N PHE A 37 -13.25 -21.57 -17.36
CA PHE A 37 -11.97 -21.08 -16.86
C PHE A 37 -10.76 -21.65 -17.61
N HIS A 38 -10.94 -22.32 -18.75
CA HIS A 38 -9.84 -23.02 -19.45
C HIS A 38 -8.56 -22.17 -19.59
N SER A 39 -8.69 -20.95 -20.15
CA SER A 39 -7.56 -20.02 -20.34
C SER A 39 -7.09 -19.33 -19.05
N LEU A 40 -7.81 -19.50 -17.94
CA LEU A 40 -7.64 -18.78 -16.68
C LEU A 40 -7.12 -19.67 -15.54
N ARG A 41 -6.88 -20.96 -15.78
CA ARG A 41 -6.30 -21.89 -14.80
C ARG A 41 -4.78 -22.01 -14.89
N ASN A 42 -4.19 -21.47 -15.95
CA ASN A 42 -2.77 -21.63 -16.24
C ASN A 42 -1.89 -20.76 -15.34
N VAL A 43 -0.59 -21.07 -15.37
CA VAL A 43 0.46 -20.35 -14.63
C VAL A 43 0.57 -18.89 -15.09
N GLN A 44 0.25 -18.58 -16.35
CA GLN A 44 0.30 -17.21 -16.86
C GLN A 44 -0.75 -16.32 -16.19
N HIS A 45 -1.96 -16.84 -15.96
CA HIS A 45 -3.06 -16.09 -15.37
C HIS A 45 -2.99 -16.06 -13.84
N LEU A 46 -2.87 -17.23 -13.20
CA LEU A 46 -2.88 -17.37 -11.73
C LEU A 46 -1.49 -17.18 -11.10
N GLY A 47 -0.43 -17.15 -11.89
CA GLY A 47 0.92 -17.12 -11.35
C GLY A 47 1.22 -18.35 -10.50
N LYS A 48 1.94 -18.13 -9.40
CA LYS A 48 2.24 -19.15 -8.38
C LYS A 48 1.00 -19.83 -7.80
N TRP A 49 -0.15 -19.14 -7.77
CA TRP A 49 -1.40 -19.68 -7.21
C TRP A 49 -1.97 -20.83 -8.04
N SER A 50 -1.48 -21.03 -9.27
CA SER A 50 -1.74 -22.25 -10.06
C SER A 50 -1.30 -23.53 -9.33
N GLN A 51 -0.25 -23.47 -8.51
CA GLN A 51 0.24 -24.61 -7.72
C GLN A 51 -0.66 -24.93 -6.52
N ARG A 52 -1.52 -23.99 -6.12
CA ARG A 52 -2.49 -24.15 -5.01
C ARG A 52 -3.86 -24.63 -5.48
N GLN A 53 -3.99 -24.93 -6.78
CA GLN A 53 -5.22 -25.50 -7.33
C GLN A 53 -5.28 -27.00 -7.05
N ALA A 54 -6.45 -27.51 -6.67
CA ALA A 54 -6.64 -28.94 -6.56
C ALA A 54 -6.51 -29.62 -7.93
N TYR A 55 -5.94 -30.82 -7.95
CA TYR A 55 -5.95 -31.65 -9.16
C TYR A 55 -7.39 -31.91 -9.60
N ILE A 56 -7.68 -31.66 -10.88
CA ILE A 56 -8.98 -31.93 -11.48
C ILE A 56 -8.81 -33.14 -12.40
N PRO A 57 -9.45 -34.28 -12.10
CA PRO A 57 -9.39 -35.44 -12.97
C PRO A 57 -9.95 -35.14 -14.36
N TRP A 58 -9.31 -35.68 -15.40
CA TRP A 58 -9.65 -35.43 -16.81
C TRP A 58 -11.09 -35.84 -17.16
N TYR A 59 -11.66 -36.83 -16.45
CA TYR A 59 -13.02 -37.34 -16.69
C TYR A 59 -14.10 -36.47 -16.02
N ARG A 60 -13.73 -35.43 -15.28
CA ARG A 60 -14.70 -34.56 -14.60
C ARG A 60 -15.27 -33.53 -15.58
N VAL A 61 -16.50 -33.77 -16.00
CA VAL A 61 -17.23 -32.92 -16.97
C VAL A 61 -17.41 -31.49 -16.46
N ILE A 62 -17.77 -31.30 -15.18
CA ILE A 62 -17.93 -29.98 -14.57
C ILE A 62 -16.72 -29.69 -13.68
N LYS A 63 -15.83 -28.85 -14.19
CA LYS A 63 -14.65 -28.40 -13.44
C LYS A 63 -15.06 -27.32 -12.43
N PRO A 64 -14.68 -27.45 -11.15
CA PRO A 64 -14.95 -26.41 -10.15
C PRO A 64 -14.21 -25.12 -10.53
N PRO A 65 -14.69 -23.92 -10.15
CA PRO A 65 -13.94 -22.69 -10.35
C PRO A 65 -12.52 -22.80 -9.77
N PRO A 66 -11.50 -22.15 -10.37
CA PRO A 66 -10.21 -22.01 -9.72
C PRO A 66 -10.41 -21.26 -8.39
N VAL A 67 -9.53 -21.54 -7.44
CA VAL A 67 -9.55 -20.90 -6.13
C VAL A 67 -8.47 -19.84 -6.03
N GLY A 68 -8.69 -18.81 -5.23
CA GLY A 68 -7.71 -17.77 -4.96
C GLY A 68 -7.86 -17.22 -3.55
N PRO A 69 -6.99 -16.30 -3.15
CA PRO A 69 -6.92 -15.81 -1.78
C PRO A 69 -8.15 -14.97 -1.41
N LEU A 70 -8.57 -15.11 -0.16
CA LEU A 70 -9.39 -14.11 0.51
C LEU A 70 -8.50 -12.91 0.86
N ILE A 71 -8.84 -11.73 0.33
CA ILE A 71 -8.10 -10.50 0.61
C ILE A 71 -8.96 -9.60 1.49
N THR A 72 -8.49 -9.38 2.71
CA THR A 72 -9.14 -8.52 3.70
C THR A 72 -8.17 -7.48 4.20
N ALA A 73 -8.67 -6.29 4.51
CA ALA A 73 -7.88 -5.28 5.18
C ALA A 73 -8.76 -4.39 6.05
N SER A 74 -8.36 -4.20 7.31
CA SER A 74 -9.06 -3.38 8.30
C SER A 74 -8.06 -2.78 9.29
N LEU A 75 -8.53 -1.85 10.13
CA LEU A 75 -7.74 -1.27 11.20
C LEU A 75 -7.43 -2.31 12.31
N SER A 76 -8.38 -3.21 12.60
CA SER A 76 -8.28 -4.21 13.67
C SER A 76 -7.52 -5.47 13.28
N ASP A 77 -7.55 -5.84 12.00
CA ASP A 77 -7.00 -7.13 11.52
C ASP A 77 -5.79 -6.94 10.59
N GLY A 78 -5.43 -5.69 10.26
CA GLY A 78 -4.35 -5.38 9.33
C GLY A 78 -4.66 -5.87 7.92
N PHE A 79 -3.63 -6.07 7.08
CA PHE A 79 -3.76 -6.62 5.73
C PHE A 79 -3.59 -8.14 5.80
N CYS A 80 -4.66 -8.88 5.50
CA CYS A 80 -4.68 -10.35 5.55
C CYS A 80 -4.13 -10.92 6.88
N GLY A 81 -4.45 -10.27 8.01
CA GLY A 81 -3.99 -10.66 9.35
C GLY A 81 -2.66 -10.03 9.79
N GLN A 82 -2.02 -9.20 8.97
CA GLN A 82 -0.72 -8.59 9.26
C GLN A 82 -0.83 -7.09 9.48
N MET A 83 -0.43 -6.62 10.66
CA MET A 83 -0.39 -5.18 11.00
C MET A 83 0.74 -4.43 10.30
N THR A 84 1.85 -5.13 10.05
CA THR A 84 2.99 -4.59 9.32
C THR A 84 3.31 -5.51 8.14
N ILE A 85 3.37 -4.94 6.96
CA ILE A 85 3.69 -5.64 5.72
C ILE A 85 4.90 -5.01 5.04
N ALA A 86 5.63 -5.78 4.25
CA ALA A 86 6.67 -5.25 3.39
C ALA A 86 6.07 -4.89 2.03
N VAL A 87 6.35 -3.68 1.54
CA VAL A 87 5.89 -3.19 0.23
C VAL A 87 7.07 -3.09 -0.72
N SER A 88 6.95 -3.67 -1.90
CA SER A 88 7.91 -3.52 -2.99
C SER A 88 7.37 -2.63 -4.11
N ARG A 89 8.28 -1.95 -4.81
CA ARG A 89 7.92 -1.15 -5.99
C ARG A 89 7.50 -2.03 -7.17
N LEU A 90 8.17 -3.16 -7.31
CA LEU A 90 8.01 -4.13 -8.39
C LEU A 90 7.56 -5.49 -7.84
N PRO A 91 6.85 -6.32 -8.62
CA PRO A 91 6.48 -7.66 -8.21
C PRO A 91 7.71 -8.52 -7.93
N LEU A 92 7.85 -9.02 -6.71
CA LEU A 92 8.99 -9.86 -6.31
C LEU A 92 8.68 -11.35 -6.34
N THR A 93 7.41 -11.75 -6.22
CA THR A 93 7.06 -13.16 -6.35
C THR A 93 6.85 -13.57 -7.79
N GLN A 94 7.52 -14.66 -8.20
CA GLN A 94 7.42 -15.24 -9.54
C GLN A 94 6.92 -16.69 -9.49
N PRO A 95 6.08 -17.13 -10.45
CA PRO A 95 5.46 -16.31 -11.49
C PRO A 95 4.35 -15.41 -10.91
N THR A 96 4.32 -14.13 -11.29
CA THR A 96 3.36 -13.14 -10.73
C THR A 96 1.91 -13.43 -11.10
N GLY A 97 1.64 -13.95 -12.31
CA GLY A 97 0.28 -14.03 -12.84
C GLY A 97 -0.22 -12.71 -13.44
N GLN A 98 -1.33 -12.77 -14.17
CA GLN A 98 -1.96 -11.61 -14.81
C GLN A 98 -3.17 -11.07 -14.04
N ALA A 99 -3.79 -11.88 -13.17
CA ALA A 99 -4.92 -11.43 -12.36
C ALA A 99 -4.49 -10.36 -11.35
N ALA A 100 -5.28 -9.30 -11.20
CA ALA A 100 -4.90 -8.13 -10.38
C ALA A 100 -4.57 -8.48 -8.91
N TRP A 101 -5.32 -9.40 -8.31
CA TRP A 101 -5.07 -9.87 -6.94
C TRP A 101 -3.75 -10.63 -6.81
N SER A 102 -3.33 -11.34 -7.87
CA SER A 102 -2.06 -12.08 -7.89
C SER A 102 -0.89 -11.11 -8.01
N VAL A 103 -1.02 -10.09 -8.87
CA VAL A 103 -0.04 -9.00 -8.99
C VAL A 103 0.08 -8.23 -7.68
N LEU A 104 -1.04 -7.92 -7.02
CA LEU A 104 -1.07 -7.22 -5.73
C LEU A 104 -0.29 -7.97 -4.65
N LEU A 105 -0.52 -9.28 -4.51
CA LEU A 105 0.18 -10.12 -3.52
C LEU A 105 1.63 -10.44 -3.91
N ALA A 106 2.09 -10.01 -5.08
CA ALA A 106 3.49 -10.03 -5.46
C ALA A 106 4.19 -8.69 -5.18
N VAL A 107 3.45 -7.63 -4.83
CA VAL A 107 4.03 -6.33 -4.38
C VAL A 107 3.83 -6.07 -2.89
N LEU A 108 2.81 -6.67 -2.28
CA LEU A 108 2.58 -6.67 -0.85
C LEU A 108 3.00 -8.01 -0.27
N HIS A 109 3.92 -7.98 0.69
CA HIS A 109 4.54 -9.17 1.28
C HIS A 109 4.35 -9.16 2.80
N PRO A 110 4.23 -10.32 3.44
CA PRO A 110 4.34 -10.39 4.88
C PRO A 110 5.78 -10.05 5.30
N THR A 111 5.95 -9.40 6.45
CA THR A 111 7.26 -8.97 6.98
C THR A 111 8.15 -10.14 7.41
N SER A 112 7.61 -11.35 7.53
CA SER A 112 8.30 -12.55 8.06
C SER A 112 9.30 -13.21 7.10
N SER A 113 9.69 -12.57 5.99
CA SER A 113 10.61 -13.16 5.02
C SER A 113 11.97 -12.45 5.05
N SER A 114 12.89 -12.99 5.85
CA SER A 114 14.33 -12.69 5.78
C SER A 114 14.98 -13.17 4.47
N THR A 115 14.21 -13.70 3.51
CA THR A 115 14.71 -14.35 2.29
C THR A 115 14.65 -13.49 1.03
N ILE A 116 14.17 -12.23 1.09
CA ILE A 116 14.17 -11.31 -0.07
C ILE A 116 15.49 -10.50 -0.20
N ARG A 117 16.59 -10.95 0.42
CA ARG A 117 17.91 -10.29 0.26
C ARG A 117 18.68 -10.72 -0.99
N ASP A 118 18.34 -11.84 -1.63
CA ASP A 118 19.22 -12.47 -2.64
C ASP A 118 18.73 -12.40 -4.10
N ALA A 119 17.87 -11.44 -4.47
CA ALA A 119 17.48 -11.26 -5.88
C ALA A 119 18.60 -10.65 -6.78
N ARG A 120 19.81 -10.42 -6.25
CA ARG A 120 20.99 -9.96 -7.00
C ARG A 120 22.02 -11.05 -7.31
N GLU A 121 21.89 -12.26 -6.77
CA GLU A 121 22.78 -13.34 -7.17
C GLU A 121 22.37 -13.89 -8.54
N LYS A 122 23.23 -13.67 -9.54
CA LYS A 122 23.10 -14.25 -10.87
C LYS A 122 22.86 -15.77 -10.74
N PRO A 123 21.95 -16.38 -11.51
CA PRO A 123 21.85 -17.83 -11.55
C PRO A 123 23.19 -18.39 -12.06
N LYS A 124 23.87 -19.16 -11.23
CA LYS A 124 25.02 -19.97 -11.65
C LYS A 124 24.50 -21.00 -12.66
N ILE A 125 24.67 -20.70 -13.95
CA ILE A 125 24.53 -21.67 -15.03
C ILE A 125 25.71 -22.63 -14.89
N LEU A 126 25.48 -23.82 -14.34
CA LEU A 126 26.37 -24.96 -14.52
C LEU A 126 26.07 -25.53 -15.91
N ALA A 127 26.99 -25.26 -16.85
CA ALA A 127 27.05 -25.91 -18.14
C ALA A 127 27.69 -27.30 -18.03
N GLU A 128 27.46 -28.11 -19.06
CA GLU A 128 27.98 -29.46 -19.35
C GLU A 128 27.22 -30.60 -18.65
N GLY A 129 26.66 -31.61 -19.32
CA GLY A 129 26.59 -31.95 -20.73
C GLY A 129 26.21 -33.43 -20.84
N SER A 130 25.13 -33.80 -21.54
CA SER A 130 25.04 -35.12 -22.19
C SER A 130 23.86 -35.19 -23.15
N THR A 131 24.17 -35.50 -24.40
CA THR A 131 23.28 -35.83 -25.50
C THR A 131 22.63 -37.20 -25.33
N VAL A 132 21.30 -37.30 -25.21
CA VAL A 132 20.51 -38.49 -25.66
C VAL A 132 19.08 -38.05 -26.02
N LYS A 133 18.59 -38.47 -27.20
CA LYS A 133 17.23 -38.24 -27.70
C LYS A 133 16.20 -39.21 -27.10
N ALA A 134 15.08 -38.60 -26.68
CA ALA A 134 13.66 -39.01 -26.71
C ALA A 134 13.27 -40.49 -26.67
N GLU A 135 12.57 -40.89 -25.60
CA GLU A 135 11.14 -41.27 -25.58
C GLU A 135 10.80 -41.83 -24.19
N CYS A 136 10.10 -41.06 -23.33
CA CYS A 136 9.40 -41.67 -22.20
C CYS A 136 8.29 -40.75 -21.64
N ILE A 137 7.17 -41.41 -21.36
CA ILE A 137 5.91 -40.95 -20.79
C ILE A 137 6.13 -39.99 -19.59
N VAL A 138 5.60 -38.76 -19.69
CA VAL A 138 5.72 -37.75 -18.64
C VAL A 138 4.82 -38.11 -17.45
N THR A 139 5.38 -38.86 -16.53
CA THR A 139 4.95 -38.85 -15.13
C THR A 139 5.55 -37.58 -14.53
N VAL A 140 4.72 -36.59 -14.18
CA VAL A 140 5.19 -35.34 -13.57
C VAL A 140 5.71 -35.66 -12.17
N ASN A 141 7.02 -35.84 -12.06
CA ASN A 141 7.74 -35.96 -10.80
C ASN A 141 8.03 -34.54 -10.29
N PRO A 142 7.64 -34.14 -9.06
CA PRO A 142 7.74 -32.77 -8.57
C PRO A 142 9.16 -32.45 -8.07
N LYS A 143 10.16 -32.65 -8.92
CA LYS A 143 11.57 -32.33 -8.66
C LYS A 143 12.20 -31.64 -9.86
N SER A 144 11.62 -30.51 -10.24
CA SER A 144 12.33 -29.45 -10.96
C SER A 144 12.58 -28.35 -9.93
N GLY A 145 13.85 -28.13 -9.60
CA GLY A 145 14.29 -27.17 -8.59
C GLY A 145 13.99 -25.73 -9.03
N VAL A 146 12.76 -25.29 -8.79
CA VAL A 146 12.47 -23.89 -8.53
C VAL A 146 12.64 -23.75 -7.01
N ILE A 147 13.62 -22.97 -6.58
CA ILE A 147 13.71 -22.57 -5.17
C ILE A 147 12.40 -21.85 -4.86
N LEU A 148 11.49 -22.52 -4.16
CA LEU A 148 10.27 -21.93 -3.60
C LEU A 148 10.73 -20.96 -2.53
N VAL A 149 10.91 -19.69 -2.91
CA VAL A 149 10.97 -18.62 -1.92
C VAL A 149 9.61 -18.61 -1.24
N ASP A 150 9.60 -18.97 0.04
CA ASP A 150 8.41 -18.79 0.89
C ASP A 150 8.05 -17.30 0.87
N ASP A 151 7.00 -16.97 0.13
CA ASP A 151 6.46 -15.63 -0.03
C ASP A 151 5.56 -15.23 1.15
N GLY A 152 5.43 -16.12 2.14
CA GLY A 152 4.67 -15.97 3.37
C GLY A 152 3.15 -15.87 3.21
N TRP A 153 2.61 -15.99 2.00
CA TRP A 153 1.17 -16.01 1.73
C TRP A 153 0.58 -17.43 1.64
N GLY A 154 1.39 -18.46 1.89
CA GLY A 154 1.00 -19.87 1.82
C GLY A 154 -0.23 -20.22 2.68
N ASN A 155 -0.43 -19.53 3.80
CA ASN A 155 -1.52 -19.81 4.75
C ASN A 155 -2.82 -19.04 4.49
N LEU A 156 -2.88 -18.19 3.44
CA LEU A 156 -4.11 -17.45 3.15
C LEU A 156 -5.26 -18.41 2.80
N PRO A 157 -6.46 -18.21 3.36
CA PRO A 157 -7.62 -19.03 3.03
C PRO A 157 -8.00 -18.84 1.57
N LEU A 158 -8.42 -19.93 0.94
CA LEU A 158 -8.76 -19.99 -0.48
C LEU A 158 -10.27 -20.04 -0.67
N HIS A 159 -10.78 -19.21 -1.59
CA HIS A 159 -12.18 -19.19 -2.00
C HIS A 159 -12.33 -19.38 -3.52
N PRO A 160 -13.46 -19.91 -3.99
CA PRO A 160 -13.76 -19.98 -5.42
C PRO A 160 -13.71 -18.59 -6.06
N LEU A 161 -12.95 -18.47 -7.15
CA LEU A 161 -12.85 -17.24 -7.94
C LEU A 161 -14.05 -17.09 -8.86
N VAL A 162 -14.43 -15.85 -9.12
CA VAL A 162 -15.49 -15.51 -10.06
C VAL A 162 -14.87 -15.21 -11.41
N LYS A 163 -15.36 -15.86 -12.48
CA LYS A 163 -14.98 -15.48 -13.85
C LYS A 163 -15.66 -14.18 -14.20
N HIS A 164 -14.90 -13.22 -14.69
CA HIS A 164 -15.46 -12.07 -15.37
C HIS A 164 -14.70 -11.82 -16.67
N LYS A 165 -15.35 -12.09 -17.81
CA LYS A 165 -14.75 -12.01 -19.15
C LYS A 165 -13.48 -12.86 -19.23
N LEU A 166 -12.32 -12.22 -19.38
CA LEU A 166 -11.01 -12.83 -19.55
C LEU A 166 -10.14 -12.77 -18.28
N THR A 167 -10.75 -12.57 -17.10
CA THR A 167 -10.01 -12.60 -15.83
C THR A 167 -10.77 -13.37 -14.74
N THR A 168 -10.05 -13.70 -13.67
CA THR A 168 -10.58 -14.28 -12.43
C THR A 168 -10.51 -13.24 -11.32
N CYS A 169 -11.63 -13.07 -10.63
CA CYS A 169 -11.77 -12.08 -9.59
C CYS A 169 -11.89 -12.72 -8.21
N THR A 170 -11.23 -12.12 -7.23
CA THR A 170 -11.58 -12.29 -5.81
C THR A 170 -12.51 -11.14 -5.38
N ILE A 171 -13.36 -11.37 -4.38
CA ILE A 171 -14.31 -10.38 -3.88
C ILE A 171 -13.67 -9.63 -2.72
N ILE A 172 -13.70 -8.29 -2.78
CA ILE A 172 -13.20 -7.41 -1.73
C ILE A 172 -14.29 -6.43 -1.29
N SER A 173 -14.23 -6.02 -0.02
CA SER A 173 -15.13 -5.00 0.52
C SER A 173 -14.64 -3.58 0.20
N ARG A 174 -15.50 -2.58 0.41
CA ARG A 174 -15.11 -1.16 0.41
C ARG A 174 -13.99 -0.85 1.39
N THR A 175 -14.06 -1.42 2.59
CA THR A 175 -13.04 -1.27 3.63
C THR A 175 -11.69 -1.77 3.12
N THR A 176 -11.65 -2.97 2.53
CA THR A 176 -10.43 -3.54 1.97
C THR A 176 -9.85 -2.66 0.88
N LEU A 177 -10.68 -2.14 -0.05
CA LEU A 177 -10.21 -1.26 -1.11
C LEU A 177 -9.59 0.03 -0.56
N MET A 178 -10.26 0.68 0.40
CA MET A 178 -9.74 1.91 1.01
C MET A 178 -8.40 1.66 1.73
N ALA A 179 -8.29 0.55 2.46
CA ALA A 179 -7.04 0.17 3.11
C ALA A 179 -5.91 -0.07 2.09
N LEU A 180 -6.20 -0.78 0.99
CA LEU A 180 -5.24 -1.01 -0.09
C LEU A 180 -4.78 0.30 -0.74
N PHE A 181 -5.68 1.26 -0.94
CA PHE A 181 -5.30 2.61 -1.40
C PHE A 181 -4.34 3.28 -0.42
N CYS A 182 -4.58 3.19 0.89
CA CYS A 182 -3.71 3.82 1.89
C CYS A 182 -2.34 3.13 1.96
N ILE A 183 -2.32 1.79 1.98
CA ILE A 183 -1.09 0.98 2.02
C ILE A 183 -0.19 1.27 0.84
N THR A 184 -0.77 1.36 -0.37
CA THR A 184 -0.03 1.60 -1.62
C THR A 184 0.26 3.09 -1.86
N ASN A 185 -0.24 3.98 -0.99
CA ASN A 185 -0.17 5.43 -1.14
C ASN A 185 -0.81 5.92 -2.46
N ALA A 186 -2.07 5.56 -2.65
CA ALA A 186 -2.86 5.90 -3.82
C ALA A 186 -3.22 7.39 -3.88
N ARG A 187 -3.18 7.92 -5.09
CA ARG A 187 -3.40 9.33 -5.41
C ARG A 187 -4.32 9.44 -6.62
N PRO A 188 -5.37 10.28 -6.58
CA PRO A 188 -6.30 10.41 -7.69
C PRO A 188 -5.58 10.97 -8.93
N THR A 189 -5.68 10.24 -10.04
CA THR A 189 -5.20 10.69 -11.36
C THR A 189 -6.37 11.06 -12.27
N PHE A 190 -7.46 10.30 -12.17
CA PHE A 190 -8.66 10.48 -12.98
C PHE A 190 -9.88 10.02 -12.20
N ARG A 191 -10.99 10.75 -12.32
CA ARG A 191 -12.29 10.31 -11.84
C ARG A 191 -13.39 10.86 -12.73
N HIS A 192 -14.34 10.01 -13.04
CA HIS A 192 -15.54 10.33 -13.79
C HIS A 192 -16.71 9.54 -13.22
N SER A 193 -17.80 10.22 -12.89
CA SER A 193 -19.08 9.60 -12.51
C SER A 193 -20.19 10.25 -13.33
N GLY A 194 -21.01 9.45 -14.01
CA GLY A 194 -22.09 9.97 -14.86
C GLY A 194 -22.93 8.86 -15.47
N SER A 195 -23.63 9.16 -16.56
CA SER A 195 -24.54 8.24 -17.27
C SER A 195 -23.87 7.00 -17.88
N SER A 196 -22.54 6.94 -17.91
CA SER A 196 -21.77 5.74 -18.33
C SER A 196 -21.25 4.92 -17.15
N GLY A 197 -21.61 5.30 -15.92
CA GLY A 197 -21.14 4.71 -14.68
C GLY A 197 -19.91 5.43 -14.10
N HIS A 198 -19.30 4.78 -13.11
CA HIS A 198 -18.14 5.29 -12.37
C HIS A 198 -16.83 4.74 -12.95
N ARG A 199 -15.86 5.62 -13.17
CA ARG A 199 -14.50 5.27 -13.59
C ARG A 199 -13.50 6.11 -12.82
N ALA A 200 -12.54 5.48 -12.18
CA ALA A 200 -11.47 6.18 -11.50
C ALA A 200 -10.12 5.48 -11.68
N ALA A 201 -9.06 6.25 -11.62
CA ALA A 201 -7.70 5.75 -11.66
C ALA A 201 -6.85 6.44 -10.60
N TYR A 202 -6.02 5.65 -9.92
CA TYR A 202 -5.14 6.12 -8.86
C TYR A 202 -3.72 5.64 -9.09
N ALA A 203 -2.78 6.56 -9.23
CA ALA A 203 -1.36 6.24 -9.21
C ALA A 203 -0.93 5.91 -7.78
N THR A 204 0.03 5.00 -7.63
CA THR A 204 0.55 4.53 -6.35
C THR A 204 2.07 4.38 -6.41
N TYR A 205 2.69 4.08 -5.26
CA TYR A 205 4.12 3.78 -5.24
C TYR A 205 4.48 2.54 -6.08
N CYS A 206 3.64 1.49 -6.04
CA CYS A 206 3.94 0.18 -6.62
C CYS A 206 3.17 -0.13 -7.93
N GLY A 207 2.40 0.82 -8.45
CA GLY A 207 1.62 0.64 -9.68
C GLY A 207 0.43 1.60 -9.81
N GLN A 208 -0.64 1.13 -10.43
CA GLN A 208 -1.86 1.91 -10.67
C GLN A 208 -3.11 1.10 -10.36
N TRP A 209 -4.03 1.70 -9.60
CA TRP A 209 -5.39 1.20 -9.43
C TRP A 209 -6.33 1.75 -10.50
N ARG A 210 -7.27 0.93 -10.95
CA ARG A 210 -8.40 1.37 -11.77
C ARG A 210 -9.70 0.81 -11.22
N VAL A 211 -10.66 1.68 -10.94
CA VAL A 211 -12.00 1.31 -10.51
C VAL A 211 -12.95 1.55 -11.68
N LYS A 212 -13.75 0.55 -12.04
CA LYS A 212 -14.76 0.64 -13.10
C LYS A 212 -16.06 0.04 -12.61
N TRP A 213 -17.11 0.84 -12.59
CA TRP A 213 -18.47 0.38 -12.29
C TRP A 213 -19.42 0.93 -13.36
N PRO A 214 -19.57 0.21 -14.48
CA PRO A 214 -20.55 0.57 -15.50
C PRO A 214 -21.97 0.43 -14.97
N ILE A 215 -22.91 1.21 -15.52
CA ILE A 215 -24.33 1.06 -15.20
C ILE A 215 -24.80 -0.34 -15.59
N GLY A 216 -25.51 -1.00 -14.67
CA GLY A 216 -26.08 -2.34 -14.88
C GLY A 216 -25.08 -3.48 -14.85
N ASP A 217 -23.83 -3.25 -14.44
CA ASP A 217 -22.77 -4.25 -14.38
C ASP A 217 -22.05 -4.22 -13.01
N LEU A 218 -21.19 -5.21 -12.77
CA LEU A 218 -20.43 -5.38 -11.54
C LEU A 218 -19.34 -4.30 -11.41
N ALA A 219 -19.16 -3.80 -10.18
CA ALA A 219 -18.05 -2.92 -9.84
C ALA A 219 -16.74 -3.70 -9.77
N ARG A 220 -15.74 -3.23 -10.50
CA ARG A 220 -14.48 -3.93 -10.74
C ARG A 220 -13.30 -3.06 -10.37
N VAL A 221 -12.32 -3.69 -9.76
CA VAL A 221 -11.06 -3.09 -9.36
C VAL A 221 -9.94 -3.84 -10.06
N TYR A 222 -9.05 -3.09 -10.69
CA TYR A 222 -7.85 -3.60 -11.33
C TYR A 222 -6.64 -2.99 -10.64
N PHE A 223 -5.58 -3.77 -10.50
CA PHE A 223 -4.27 -3.31 -10.10
C PHE A 223 -3.25 -3.75 -11.14
N THR A 224 -2.40 -2.83 -11.56
CA THR A 224 -1.30 -3.09 -12.49
C THR A 224 -0.04 -2.56 -11.87
N ALA A 225 1.00 -3.40 -11.75
CA ALA A 225 2.30 -2.96 -11.27
C ALA A 225 2.98 -2.02 -12.28
N HIS A 226 3.95 -1.24 -11.82
CA HIS A 226 4.76 -0.41 -12.72
C HIS A 226 5.50 -1.27 -13.74
N ASP A 227 5.45 -0.88 -15.01
CA ASP A 227 6.18 -1.48 -16.12
C ASP A 227 7.38 -0.63 -16.59
N SER A 228 7.53 0.59 -16.06
CA SER A 228 8.61 1.52 -16.39
C SER A 228 9.96 1.19 -15.74
N HIS A 229 9.99 0.27 -14.77
CA HIS A 229 11.19 -0.08 -14.02
C HIS A 229 11.47 -1.59 -14.08
N THR A 230 12.75 -1.94 -13.98
CA THR A 230 13.20 -3.33 -13.83
C THR A 230 14.04 -3.42 -12.58
N LEU A 231 14.11 -4.60 -11.93
CA LEU A 231 14.94 -4.80 -10.74
C LEU A 231 16.41 -4.42 -10.96
N ALA A 232 16.92 -4.54 -12.19
CA ALA A 232 18.28 -4.17 -12.55
C ALA A 232 18.51 -2.65 -12.63
N LYS A 233 17.45 -1.86 -12.87
CA LYS A 233 17.52 -0.40 -13.04
C LYS A 233 16.96 0.37 -11.85
N ASP A 234 16.31 -0.29 -10.90
CA ASP A 234 15.73 0.36 -9.74
C ASP A 234 16.83 0.71 -8.72
N VAL A 235 16.88 1.99 -8.32
CA VAL A 235 17.90 2.51 -7.39
C VAL A 235 17.49 2.38 -5.92
N TYR A 236 16.23 2.05 -5.69
CA TYR A 236 15.60 1.97 -4.36
C TYR A 236 15.77 0.57 -3.76
N PRO A 237 15.71 0.43 -2.42
CA PRO A 237 15.65 -0.86 -1.78
C PRO A 237 14.42 -1.65 -2.22
N THR A 238 14.57 -2.98 -2.31
CA THR A 238 13.54 -3.89 -2.83
C THR A 238 12.22 -3.78 -2.07
N THR A 239 12.28 -3.63 -0.75
CA THR A 239 11.11 -3.54 0.12
C THR A 239 11.30 -2.49 1.23
N PHE A 240 10.21 -2.09 1.84
CA PHE A 240 10.17 -1.31 3.08
C PHE A 240 8.89 -1.63 3.86
N ASP A 241 8.91 -1.40 5.17
CA ASP A 241 7.77 -1.70 6.03
C ASP A 241 6.65 -0.66 5.89
N ARG A 242 5.41 -1.17 5.86
CA ARG A 242 4.18 -0.40 5.96
C ARG A 242 3.29 -0.93 7.08
N ARG A 243 2.92 -0.02 7.97
CA ARG A 243 2.04 -0.27 9.10
C ARG A 243 0.61 0.09 8.70
N VAL A 244 -0.23 -0.94 8.59
CA VAL A 244 -1.59 -0.84 8.06
C VAL A 244 -2.47 0.00 8.98
N ASP A 245 -2.37 -0.23 10.27
CA ASP A 245 -3.06 0.52 11.32
C ASP A 245 -2.78 2.02 11.24
N ARG A 246 -1.50 2.41 11.14
CA ARG A 246 -1.07 3.81 11.07
C ARG A 246 -1.53 4.49 9.78
N CYS A 247 -1.46 3.79 8.65
CA CYS A 247 -2.00 4.31 7.39
C CYS A 247 -3.50 4.60 7.50
N LEU A 248 -4.25 3.68 8.10
CA LEU A 248 -5.70 3.76 8.24
C LEU A 248 -6.15 4.83 9.25
N GLN A 249 -5.43 4.99 10.36
CA GLN A 249 -5.67 6.07 11.33
C GLN A 249 -5.50 7.45 10.70
N ILE A 250 -4.38 7.68 10.00
CA ILE A 250 -4.09 8.95 9.33
C ILE A 250 -5.09 9.25 8.21
N PHE A 251 -5.52 8.23 7.48
CA PHE A 251 -6.58 8.34 6.48
C PHE A 251 -7.93 8.74 7.09
N ALA A 252 -8.26 8.19 8.27
CA ALA A 252 -9.47 8.55 9.01
C ALA A 252 -9.38 9.89 9.76
N GLY A 253 -8.23 10.56 9.73
CA GLY A 253 -8.02 11.82 10.42
C GLY A 253 -7.79 11.66 11.92
N VAL A 254 -7.25 10.51 12.34
CA VAL A 254 -6.95 10.18 13.73
C VAL A 254 -5.45 10.04 13.92
N ILE A 255 -4.91 10.71 14.94
CA ILE A 255 -3.55 10.46 15.44
C ILE A 255 -3.68 9.70 16.74
N ASP A 256 -3.06 8.53 16.81
CA ASP A 256 -3.12 7.62 17.95
C ASP A 256 -1.71 7.25 18.39
N ALA A 257 -1.22 7.85 19.46
CA ALA A 257 -0.03 7.41 20.16
C ALA A 257 -0.48 6.59 21.39
N GLN A 258 -0.15 5.30 21.39
CA GLN A 258 -0.44 4.38 22.50
C GLN A 258 0.81 3.98 23.29
N MET A 259 2.01 4.36 22.83
CA MET A 259 3.27 3.85 23.37
C MET A 259 3.63 4.48 24.71
N ARG A 260 3.88 5.80 24.75
CA ARG A 260 4.39 6.48 25.96
C ARG A 260 3.39 7.44 26.60
N THR A 261 2.42 7.91 25.84
CA THR A 261 1.26 8.60 26.40
C THR A 261 0.00 7.98 25.87
N THR A 262 -1.10 8.14 26.60
CA THR A 262 -2.43 7.98 26.04
C THR A 262 -2.80 9.26 25.29
N PHE A 263 -2.51 9.35 23.98
CA PHE A 263 -2.97 10.47 23.14
C PHE A 263 -3.67 9.93 21.90
N LYS A 264 -4.98 10.20 21.79
CA LYS A 264 -5.78 9.80 20.63
C LYS A 264 -6.72 10.93 20.26
N CYS A 265 -6.46 11.58 19.13
CA CYS A 265 -7.19 12.77 18.71
C CYS A 265 -7.61 12.71 17.25
N ALA A 266 -8.88 13.01 17.00
CA ALA A 266 -9.45 13.17 15.68
C ALA A 266 -9.46 14.63 15.22
N PHE A 267 -9.32 14.83 13.92
CA PHE A 267 -9.30 16.14 13.28
C PHE A 267 -10.58 16.40 12.49
N PRO A 268 -11.07 17.65 12.46
CA PRO A 268 -12.23 18.00 11.68
C PRO A 268 -11.90 18.02 10.19
N GLY A 269 -12.91 17.83 9.33
CA GLY A 269 -12.79 18.05 7.90
C GLY A 269 -12.69 19.55 7.55
N ARG A 270 -12.54 19.85 6.26
CA ARG A 270 -12.57 21.24 5.76
C ARG A 270 -13.93 21.89 6.05
N LYS A 271 -13.91 23.22 6.20
CA LYS A 271 -15.09 24.05 6.38
C LYS A 271 -15.29 24.98 5.19
N PRO A 272 -16.52 25.50 4.96
CA PRO A 272 -16.72 26.56 3.99
C PRO A 272 -16.01 27.84 4.43
N SER A 273 -15.83 28.75 3.48
CA SER A 273 -15.23 30.06 3.66
C SER A 273 -15.81 30.79 4.87
N GLY A 274 -14.95 31.42 5.67
CA GLY A 274 -15.38 32.12 6.88
C GLY A 274 -14.37 32.09 8.02
N ARG A 275 -14.81 32.59 9.19
CA ARG A 275 -14.02 32.69 10.40
C ARG A 275 -14.45 31.64 11.41
N TRP A 276 -13.48 30.85 11.86
CA TRP A 276 -13.67 29.69 12.72
C TRP A 276 -12.69 29.74 13.89
N VAL A 277 -13.08 29.20 15.03
CA VAL A 277 -12.20 28.95 16.16
C VAL A 277 -12.07 27.44 16.37
N LEU A 278 -10.85 26.96 16.54
CA LEU A 278 -10.59 25.56 16.85
C LEU A 278 -10.99 25.30 18.31
N LYS A 279 -11.66 24.18 18.54
CA LYS A 279 -12.06 23.72 19.87
C LYS A 279 -11.71 22.26 20.06
N TYR A 280 -11.27 21.94 21.26
CA TYR A 280 -11.01 20.58 21.70
C TYR A 280 -12.14 20.08 22.62
N ALA A 281 -12.51 18.83 22.47
CA ALA A 281 -13.44 18.14 23.36
C ALA A 281 -12.92 16.74 23.67
N VAL A 282 -12.94 16.41 24.97
CA VAL A 282 -12.57 15.10 25.48
C VAL A 282 -13.67 14.10 25.14
N LYS A 283 -13.27 12.92 24.67
CA LYS A 283 -14.12 11.77 24.37
C LYS A 283 -15.39 12.13 23.60
N GLY A 284 -15.31 11.94 22.30
CA GLY A 284 -16.43 12.13 21.42
C GLY A 284 -15.94 12.22 20.01
N PHE A 285 -16.84 12.00 19.07
CA PHE A 285 -16.55 12.22 17.66
C PHE A 285 -17.68 13.08 17.08
N GLY A 286 -18.02 14.13 17.82
CA GLY A 286 -19.10 15.07 17.49
C GLY A 286 -18.67 16.01 16.36
N GLY A 287 -19.56 16.28 15.40
CA GLY A 287 -19.29 17.28 14.35
C GLY A 287 -18.31 16.88 13.23
N ALA A 288 -17.67 15.71 13.30
CA ALA A 288 -16.80 15.16 12.24
C ALA A 288 -17.50 14.01 11.47
N HIS A 289 -18.72 14.24 10.98
CA HIS A 289 -19.60 13.19 10.42
C HIS A 289 -18.91 12.25 9.43
N SER A 290 -18.16 12.80 8.47
CA SER A 290 -17.54 12.02 7.39
C SER A 290 -16.33 11.19 7.86
N GLY A 291 -15.47 11.75 8.70
CA GLY A 291 -14.36 11.00 9.34
C GLY A 291 -14.86 9.93 10.32
N ARG A 292 -16.05 10.13 10.92
CA ARG A 292 -16.64 9.23 11.92
C ARG A 292 -17.03 7.92 11.29
N HIS A 293 -17.80 8.02 10.20
CA HIS A 293 -18.25 6.87 9.43
C HIS A 293 -17.08 6.09 8.88
N LEU A 294 -16.08 6.82 8.36
CA LEU A 294 -14.86 6.22 7.86
C LEU A 294 -14.14 5.43 8.96
N TYR A 295 -13.90 6.03 10.11
CA TYR A 295 -13.20 5.39 11.24
C TYR A 295 -13.95 4.14 11.73
N ASN A 296 -15.28 4.22 11.87
CA ASN A 296 -16.10 3.05 12.22
C ASN A 296 -16.05 1.95 11.15
N MET A 297 -16.16 2.32 9.86
CA MET A 297 -16.15 1.39 8.74
C MET A 297 -14.84 0.60 8.65
N ILE A 298 -13.72 1.21 9.01
CA ILE A 298 -12.41 0.54 9.04
C ILE A 298 -12.17 -0.26 10.34
N GLY A 299 -13.09 -0.24 11.31
CA GLY A 299 -12.99 -1.00 12.56
C GLY A 299 -12.50 -0.21 13.79
N GLY A 300 -12.47 1.13 13.70
CA GLY A 300 -12.16 2.01 14.81
C GLY A 300 -13.33 2.23 15.77
N ASN A 301 -13.04 2.59 17.02
CA ASN A 301 -14.04 2.92 18.04
C ASN A 301 -14.11 4.44 18.27
N VAL A 302 -15.20 5.10 17.91
CA VAL A 302 -15.32 6.57 18.07
C VAL A 302 -15.46 7.06 19.52
N THR A 303 -15.70 6.16 20.48
CA THR A 303 -15.92 6.53 21.89
C THR A 303 -14.62 6.70 22.69
N ASP A 304 -13.49 6.24 22.15
CA ASP A 304 -12.18 6.29 22.81
C ASP A 304 -11.27 7.43 22.28
N VAL A 305 -11.82 8.28 21.40
CA VAL A 305 -11.09 9.33 20.69
C VAL A 305 -11.53 10.70 21.20
N ASP A 306 -10.57 11.55 21.54
CA ASP A 306 -10.83 12.98 21.70
C ASP A 306 -10.93 13.65 20.33
N PHE A 307 -11.55 14.82 20.22
CA PHE A 307 -11.71 15.44 18.92
C PHE A 307 -11.54 16.94 18.92
N LEU A 308 -10.96 17.41 17.82
CA LEU A 308 -10.94 18.80 17.43
C LEU A 308 -12.14 19.10 16.51
N PHE A 309 -12.75 20.26 16.69
CA PHE A 309 -13.80 20.75 15.81
C PHE A 309 -13.69 22.26 15.60
N MET A 310 -14.24 22.73 14.48
CA MET A 310 -14.26 24.16 14.16
C MET A 310 -15.63 24.74 14.51
N LYS A 311 -15.66 25.73 15.42
CA LYS A 311 -16.85 26.50 15.78
C LYS A 311 -16.83 27.84 15.04
N ALA A 312 -17.96 28.24 14.44
CA ALA A 312 -18.05 29.55 13.78
C ALA A 312 -17.83 30.67 14.80
N VAL A 313 -17.08 31.70 14.42
CA VAL A 313 -16.86 32.88 15.25
C VAL A 313 -18.11 33.76 15.19
N THR A 314 -18.72 34.06 16.34
CA THR A 314 -19.78 35.07 16.50
C THR A 314 -19.19 36.37 17.02
N VAL A 315 -19.93 37.48 16.89
CA VAL A 315 -19.50 38.85 17.24
C VAL A 315 -18.98 38.98 18.69
N GLU A 316 -19.42 38.10 19.59
CA GLU A 316 -19.06 38.06 21.03
C GLU A 316 -17.74 37.33 21.34
N THR A 317 -16.98 36.90 20.33
CA THR A 317 -15.72 36.18 20.58
C THR A 317 -14.60 37.18 20.92
N GLU A 318 -14.53 37.60 22.18
CA GLU A 318 -13.45 38.43 22.70
C GLU A 318 -12.09 37.70 22.65
N GLY A 319 -11.00 38.44 22.44
CA GLY A 319 -9.62 37.91 22.54
C GLY A 319 -9.03 37.24 21.29
N LEU A 320 -9.60 37.44 20.10
CA LEU A 320 -9.09 36.82 18.85
C LEU A 320 -7.76 37.37 18.34
N GLN A 321 -7.33 38.57 18.76
CA GLN A 321 -6.14 39.24 18.22
C GLN A 321 -4.83 38.55 18.58
N ASP A 322 -4.76 37.88 19.74
CA ASP A 322 -3.52 37.24 20.22
C ASP A 322 -3.43 35.74 19.86
N MET A 323 -4.43 35.21 19.15
CA MET A 323 -4.47 33.79 18.78
C MET A 323 -3.75 33.56 17.44
N PRO A 324 -2.93 32.50 17.33
CA PRO A 324 -2.43 32.03 16.04
C PRO A 324 -3.57 31.88 15.01
N LEU A 325 -3.38 32.50 13.86
CA LEU A 325 -4.34 32.49 12.75
C LEU A 325 -3.83 31.61 11.62
N LEU A 326 -4.54 30.53 11.34
CA LEU A 326 -4.24 29.64 10.21
C LEU A 326 -5.13 29.99 9.02
N ARG A 327 -4.52 30.03 7.83
CA ARG A 327 -5.21 30.20 6.55
C ARG A 327 -5.33 28.83 5.89
N LEU A 328 -6.56 28.36 5.73
CA LEU A 328 -6.85 26.99 5.27
C LEU A 328 -7.65 26.99 3.97
N PRO A 329 -7.54 25.92 3.14
CA PRO A 329 -8.41 25.73 1.99
C PRO A 329 -9.87 25.49 2.42
N ASN A 330 -10.83 25.99 1.65
CA ASN A 330 -12.23 25.69 1.93
C ASN A 330 -12.70 24.31 1.43
N SER A 331 -13.92 23.95 1.81
CA SER A 331 -14.54 22.65 1.53
C SER A 331 -15.09 22.49 0.11
N HIS A 332 -15.32 23.58 -0.62
CA HIS A 332 -15.99 23.57 -1.93
C HIS A 332 -15.05 23.87 -3.09
N THR A 333 -14.14 24.81 -2.91
CA THR A 333 -13.04 25.18 -3.79
C THR A 333 -11.71 24.95 -3.05
N ALA A 334 -10.62 24.90 -3.81
CA ALA A 334 -9.28 24.79 -3.21
C ALA A 334 -8.73 26.14 -2.74
N ASP A 335 -9.56 27.19 -2.73
CA ASP A 335 -9.15 28.55 -2.38
C ASP A 335 -8.89 28.68 -0.88
N ILE A 336 -7.90 29.50 -0.53
CA ILE A 336 -7.44 29.70 0.85
C ILE A 336 -8.19 30.87 1.50
N ASP A 337 -9.46 30.65 1.83
CA ASP A 337 -10.36 31.68 2.38
C ASP A 337 -11.04 31.25 3.70
N VAL A 338 -10.56 30.18 4.34
CA VAL A 338 -10.92 29.81 5.71
C VAL A 338 -9.90 30.40 6.68
N SER A 339 -10.41 31.12 7.67
CA SER A 339 -9.63 31.73 8.75
C SER A 339 -9.87 30.97 10.04
N LEU A 340 -8.87 30.22 10.51
CA LEU A 340 -8.97 29.42 11.74
C LEU A 340 -8.12 30.02 12.86
N TYR A 341 -8.76 30.50 13.91
CA TYR A 341 -8.10 30.94 15.14
C TYR A 341 -7.86 29.74 16.06
N VAL A 342 -6.65 29.65 16.62
CA VAL A 342 -6.23 28.54 17.47
C VAL A 342 -5.95 29.06 18.88
N PRO A 343 -6.82 28.78 19.87
CA PRO A 343 -6.53 29.15 21.26
C PRO A 343 -5.34 28.36 21.83
N ALA A 344 -4.78 28.84 22.95
CA ALA A 344 -3.58 28.25 23.55
C ALA A 344 -3.72 26.76 23.92
N THR A 345 -4.87 26.36 24.44
CA THR A 345 -5.17 24.95 24.78
C THR A 345 -5.12 24.07 23.54
N GLU A 346 -5.79 24.47 22.46
CA GLU A 346 -5.78 23.73 21.20
C GLU A 346 -4.40 23.76 20.53
N ALA A 347 -3.64 24.86 20.65
CA ALA A 347 -2.26 24.92 20.17
C ALA A 347 -1.36 23.87 20.86
N ALA A 348 -1.57 23.62 22.15
CA ALA A 348 -0.87 22.56 22.87
C ALA A 348 -1.26 21.15 22.36
N ILE A 349 -2.54 20.93 22.03
CA ILE A 349 -3.01 19.69 21.40
C ILE A 349 -2.40 19.51 20.01
N LEU A 350 -2.33 20.57 19.19
CA LEU A 350 -1.70 20.50 17.87
C LEU A 350 -0.19 20.22 17.97
N ASN A 351 0.53 20.83 18.92
CA ASN A 351 1.92 20.48 19.20
C ASN A 351 2.08 19.02 19.59
N ARG A 352 1.20 18.50 20.45
CA ARG A 352 1.19 17.09 20.82
C ARG A 352 0.92 16.19 19.62
N ALA A 353 -0.02 16.56 18.77
CA ALA A 353 -0.34 15.82 17.56
C ALA A 353 0.85 15.75 16.58
N LEU A 354 1.58 16.84 16.36
CA LEU A 354 2.80 16.85 15.55
C LEU A 354 3.88 15.94 16.12
N ASP A 355 4.07 15.94 17.43
CA ASP A 355 4.98 15.02 18.13
C ASP A 355 4.58 13.55 17.94
N CYS A 356 3.27 13.27 17.88
CA CYS A 356 2.67 11.94 17.81
C CYS A 356 2.35 11.43 16.41
N LEU A 357 2.72 12.16 15.33
CA LEU A 357 2.57 11.63 13.97
C LEU A 357 3.26 10.25 13.88
N PRO A 358 2.70 9.23 13.22
CA PRO A 358 3.41 7.97 13.08
C PRO A 358 4.62 8.14 12.13
N TRP A 359 5.70 7.38 12.31
CA TRP A 359 6.75 7.31 11.29
C TRP A 359 6.24 6.61 10.01
N SER A 360 6.72 7.03 8.85
CA SER A 360 6.28 6.48 7.56
C SER A 360 7.34 6.64 6.49
N SER A 361 7.61 5.58 5.72
CA SER A 361 8.61 5.58 4.64
C SER A 361 8.11 6.16 3.30
N LEU A 362 6.80 6.39 3.14
CA LEU A 362 6.28 7.26 2.07
C LEU A 362 5.35 8.30 2.69
N SER A 363 4.88 9.22 1.86
CA SER A 363 3.78 10.09 2.27
C SER A 363 2.49 9.30 2.53
N TRP A 364 1.52 9.95 3.17
CA TRP A 364 0.23 9.36 3.51
C TRP A 364 -0.82 9.70 2.46
N SER A 365 -1.76 8.77 2.27
CA SER A 365 -3.10 9.08 1.80
C SER A 365 -3.88 9.59 3.02
N ILE A 366 -4.07 10.90 3.13
CA ILE A 366 -4.35 11.55 4.41
C ILE A 366 -5.70 12.29 4.42
N HIS A 367 -6.33 12.36 5.60
CA HIS A 367 -7.50 13.19 5.83
C HIS A 367 -7.20 14.69 5.61
N ARG A 368 -7.94 15.33 4.71
CA ARG A 368 -7.73 16.75 4.30
C ARG A 368 -7.55 17.70 5.46
N GLY A 369 -8.51 17.72 6.38
CA GLY A 369 -8.49 18.71 7.47
C GLY A 369 -7.38 18.45 8.49
N LEU A 370 -6.99 17.19 8.70
CA LEU A 370 -5.82 16.85 9.53
C LEU A 370 -4.56 17.45 8.90
N ARG A 371 -4.34 17.17 7.61
CA ARG A 371 -3.20 17.67 6.85
C ARG A 371 -3.17 19.20 6.87
N ASP A 372 -4.24 19.85 6.45
CA ASP A 372 -4.25 21.30 6.24
C ASP A 372 -4.03 22.07 7.54
N ILE A 373 -4.66 21.64 8.64
CA ILE A 373 -4.48 22.26 9.96
C ILE A 373 -3.04 22.10 10.45
N LEU A 374 -2.50 20.88 10.43
CA LEU A 374 -1.17 20.61 10.97
C LEU A 374 -0.06 21.23 10.12
N VAL A 375 -0.17 21.20 8.78
CA VAL A 375 0.78 21.88 7.89
C VAL A 375 0.76 23.38 8.12
N ALA A 376 -0.42 24.01 8.14
CA ALA A 376 -0.52 25.45 8.38
C ALA A 376 0.03 25.83 9.77
N PHE A 377 -0.24 25.03 10.79
CA PHE A 377 0.23 25.28 12.17
C PHE A 377 1.73 25.06 12.36
N ALA A 378 2.32 24.13 11.63
CA ALA A 378 3.76 23.83 11.71
C ALA A 378 4.62 24.74 10.83
N LYS A 379 4.03 25.36 9.79
CA LYS A 379 4.73 26.01 8.67
C LYS A 379 5.87 26.93 9.10
N ASP A 380 5.58 27.97 9.89
CA ASP A 380 6.59 28.98 10.23
C ASP A 380 7.76 28.37 11.01
N ARG A 381 7.47 27.41 11.89
CA ARG A 381 8.51 26.68 12.63
C ARG A 381 9.29 25.76 11.71
N MET A 382 8.63 24.99 10.86
CA MET A 382 9.30 24.11 9.88
C MET A 382 10.23 24.92 8.97
N ASP A 383 9.78 26.09 8.49
CA ASP A 383 10.54 26.95 7.58
C ASP A 383 11.82 27.50 8.24
N GLN A 384 11.82 27.76 9.55
CA GLN A 384 13.02 28.16 10.30
C GLN A 384 14.11 27.08 10.35
N TRP A 385 13.72 25.80 10.37
CA TRP A 385 14.65 24.67 10.47
C TRP A 385 14.98 24.03 9.12
N ARG A 386 14.26 24.38 8.06
CA ARG A 386 14.33 23.73 6.74
C ARG A 386 15.75 23.71 6.15
N GLY A 387 16.47 24.83 6.25
CA GLY A 387 17.86 24.92 5.79
C GLY A 387 18.80 24.02 6.57
N GLN A 388 18.72 24.04 7.90
CA GLN A 388 19.56 23.18 8.76
C GLN A 388 19.23 21.69 8.60
N LEU A 389 17.96 21.35 8.37
CA LEU A 389 17.55 19.98 8.08
C LEU A 389 18.15 19.50 6.76
N ALA A 390 18.03 20.28 5.69
CA ALA A 390 18.60 19.94 4.39
C ALA A 390 20.11 19.69 4.48
N GLU A 391 20.82 20.56 5.19
CA GLU A 391 22.27 20.42 5.38
C GLU A 391 22.66 19.22 6.27
N THR A 392 21.87 18.97 7.32
CA THR A 392 22.07 17.78 8.17
C THR A 392 21.90 16.49 7.36
N LEU A 393 20.89 16.42 6.47
CA LEU A 393 20.69 15.24 5.61
C LEU A 393 21.83 15.05 4.60
N ARG A 394 22.41 16.13 4.05
CA ARG A 394 23.61 16.03 3.20
C ARG A 394 24.77 15.42 3.97
N HIS A 395 25.09 15.98 5.13
CA HIS A 395 26.20 15.52 5.97
C HIS A 395 26.06 14.05 6.34
N VAL A 396 24.85 13.59 6.61
CA VAL A 396 24.56 12.19 6.92
C VAL A 396 24.93 11.24 5.78
N VAL A 397 24.56 11.57 4.55
CA VAL A 397 24.87 10.74 3.38
C VAL A 397 26.36 10.77 3.07
N GLU A 398 27.00 11.93 3.19
CA GLU A 398 28.46 12.07 3.00
C GLU A 398 29.25 11.24 4.03
N ARG A 399 28.76 11.21 5.28
CA ARG A 399 29.46 10.57 6.39
C ARG A 399 29.23 9.06 6.48
N TRP A 400 28.03 8.59 6.15
CA TRP A 400 27.63 7.18 6.30
C TRP A 400 26.91 6.61 5.06
N PRO A 401 27.47 6.74 3.84
CA PRO A 401 26.83 6.19 2.64
C PRO A 401 26.64 4.66 2.72
N GLU A 402 27.55 3.97 3.40
CA GLU A 402 27.52 2.51 3.58
C GLU A 402 26.30 2.01 4.36
N ARG A 403 25.71 2.84 5.24
CA ARG A 403 24.46 2.49 5.94
C ARG A 403 23.28 2.40 4.98
N LEU A 404 23.26 3.23 3.94
CA LEU A 404 22.24 3.23 2.90
C LEU A 404 22.49 2.10 1.89
N ASP A 405 23.74 1.86 1.52
CA ASP A 405 24.15 0.73 0.67
C ASP A 405 23.69 -0.60 1.31
N THR A 406 23.91 -0.77 2.62
CA THR A 406 23.50 -1.96 3.39
C THR A 406 21.99 -2.13 3.46
N LYS A 407 21.22 -1.04 3.40
CA LYS A 407 19.75 -1.08 3.28
C LYS A 407 19.27 -1.49 1.89
N GLY A 408 20.16 -1.58 0.90
CA GLY A 408 19.85 -2.02 -0.46
C GLY A 408 19.70 -0.89 -1.48
N TRP A 409 20.04 0.35 -1.11
CA TRP A 409 20.11 1.45 -2.08
C TRP A 409 21.22 1.21 -3.11
N ASN A 410 21.06 1.76 -4.30
CA ASN A 410 22.12 1.73 -5.31
C ASN A 410 23.31 2.64 -4.88
N PRO A 411 24.54 2.10 -4.77
CA PRO A 411 25.69 2.87 -4.29
C PRO A 411 26.02 4.13 -5.11
N GLN A 412 25.86 4.07 -6.43
CA GLN A 412 26.11 5.23 -7.29
C GLN A 412 25.08 6.33 -7.03
N PHE A 413 23.80 5.96 -6.95
CA PHE A 413 22.71 6.90 -6.66
C PHE A 413 22.88 7.59 -5.30
N VAL A 414 23.30 6.84 -4.27
CA VAL A 414 23.58 7.38 -2.92
C VAL A 414 24.64 8.48 -2.99
N ARG A 415 25.72 8.26 -3.72
CA ARG A 415 26.87 9.18 -3.77
C ARG A 415 26.65 10.36 -4.71
N ASP A 416 25.93 10.16 -5.81
CA ASP A 416 25.84 11.17 -6.88
C ASP A 416 24.59 12.04 -6.82
N ASN A 417 23.47 11.54 -6.28
CA ASN A 417 22.16 12.18 -6.46
C ASN A 417 21.33 12.31 -5.19
N MET A 418 21.51 11.39 -4.24
CA MET A 418 20.60 11.27 -3.09
C MET A 418 20.60 12.52 -2.21
N THR A 419 21.77 13.12 -1.99
CA THR A 419 21.95 14.35 -1.18
C THR A 419 21.17 15.53 -1.76
N ASP A 420 21.38 15.83 -3.04
CA ASP A 420 20.74 16.96 -3.71
C ASP A 420 19.24 16.77 -3.85
N MET A 421 18.79 15.53 -4.08
CA MET A 421 17.36 15.20 -4.12
C MET A 421 16.70 15.43 -2.76
N ALA A 422 17.32 14.96 -1.67
CA ALA A 422 16.80 15.13 -0.33
C ALA A 422 16.76 16.61 0.09
N ALA A 423 17.87 17.33 -0.12
CA ALA A 423 17.98 18.74 0.22
C ALA A 423 16.97 19.60 -0.56
N SER A 424 16.88 19.40 -1.87
CA SER A 424 15.92 20.13 -2.72
C SER A 424 14.48 19.87 -2.31
N ALA A 425 14.15 18.61 -1.97
CA ALA A 425 12.80 18.26 -1.52
C ALA A 425 12.44 18.92 -0.19
N VAL A 426 13.36 18.89 0.78
CA VAL A 426 13.16 19.57 2.07
C VAL A 426 12.97 21.06 1.85
N LEU A 427 13.81 21.70 1.03
CA LEU A 427 13.73 23.13 0.74
C LEU A 427 12.46 23.54 -0.02
N ALA A 428 11.91 22.66 -0.86
CA ALA A 428 10.71 22.95 -1.65
C ALA A 428 9.44 23.17 -0.79
N GLY A 429 9.37 22.61 0.42
CA GLY A 429 8.25 22.78 1.35
C GLY A 429 6.90 22.21 0.90
N SER A 430 6.85 21.59 -0.28
CA SER A 430 5.69 20.87 -0.79
C SER A 430 6.11 19.96 -1.95
N GLY A 431 5.30 18.95 -2.23
CA GLY A 431 5.52 18.04 -3.34
C GLY A 431 4.58 16.85 -3.32
N ASN A 432 4.73 15.96 -4.29
CA ASN A 432 3.84 14.81 -4.48
C ASN A 432 4.58 13.54 -4.96
N SER A 433 5.85 13.38 -4.63
CA SER A 433 6.62 12.17 -4.99
C SER A 433 6.83 11.26 -3.78
N GLY A 434 6.33 10.02 -3.86
CA GLY A 434 6.60 8.99 -2.84
C GLY A 434 8.06 8.55 -2.82
N ASP A 435 8.71 8.55 -3.98
CA ASP A 435 10.13 8.21 -4.17
C ASP A 435 11.04 9.15 -3.37
N VAL A 436 10.80 10.46 -3.50
CA VAL A 436 11.57 11.50 -2.80
C VAL A 436 11.35 11.43 -1.29
N VAL A 437 10.13 11.13 -0.85
CA VAL A 437 9.86 10.95 0.58
C VAL A 437 10.61 9.74 1.13
N ARG A 438 10.70 8.66 0.36
CA ARG A 438 11.48 7.48 0.73
C ARG A 438 12.97 7.80 0.89
N VAL A 439 13.53 8.62 -0.01
CA VAL A 439 14.92 9.12 0.11
C VAL A 439 15.11 9.87 1.42
N VAL A 440 14.30 10.90 1.69
CA VAL A 440 14.46 11.74 2.90
C VAL A 440 14.30 10.92 4.19
N THR A 441 13.31 10.04 4.23
CA THR A 441 13.03 9.21 5.41
C THR A 441 14.12 8.17 5.66
N ASP A 442 14.66 7.53 4.64
CA ASP A 442 15.73 6.54 4.80
C ASP A 442 17.06 7.16 5.23
N ILE A 443 17.39 8.36 4.74
CA ILE A 443 18.55 9.15 5.22
C ILE A 443 18.37 9.46 6.70
N ALA A 444 17.21 9.99 7.11
CA ALA A 444 16.94 10.30 8.50
C ALA A 444 17.03 9.06 9.41
N LEU A 445 16.58 7.90 8.93
CA LEU A 445 16.71 6.63 9.66
C LEU A 445 18.16 6.17 9.85
N THR A 446 19.14 6.69 9.10
CA THR A 446 20.55 6.33 9.35
C THR A 446 21.09 6.92 10.65
N LEU A 447 20.47 8.01 11.15
CA LEU A 447 20.77 8.65 12.43
C LEU A 447 20.11 7.95 13.62
N TRP A 448 19.27 6.94 13.37
CA TRP A 448 18.49 6.26 14.39
C TRP A 448 18.90 4.79 14.52
N ASP A 449 19.45 4.43 15.67
CA ASP A 449 19.87 3.05 15.95
C ASP A 449 18.76 2.22 16.66
N GLY A 450 17.61 2.83 16.96
CA GLY A 450 16.48 2.16 17.62
C GLY A 450 15.45 1.55 16.66
N GLY A 451 14.39 0.97 17.21
CA GLY A 451 13.24 0.49 16.42
C GLY A 451 12.39 1.62 15.83
N VAL A 452 11.77 1.37 14.67
CA VAL A 452 10.89 2.35 13.97
C VAL A 452 9.69 2.76 14.83
N SER A 453 9.16 1.85 15.64
CA SER A 453 7.99 2.14 16.49
C SER A 453 8.28 3.22 17.55
N ALA A 454 9.54 3.40 17.95
CA ALA A 454 9.95 4.46 18.86
C ALA A 454 9.95 5.86 18.20
N LEU A 455 9.90 5.93 16.88
CA LEU A 455 9.85 7.18 16.11
C LEU A 455 8.44 7.79 16.04
N ASP A 456 7.41 7.06 16.48
CA ASP A 456 6.03 7.54 16.49
C ASP A 456 5.82 8.72 17.45
N GLU A 457 6.73 8.92 18.40
CA GLU A 457 6.61 9.98 19.39
C GLU A 457 7.90 10.77 19.57
N THR A 458 7.79 12.09 19.46
CA THR A 458 8.86 13.05 19.76
C THR A 458 8.43 14.04 20.85
N THR A 459 9.32 14.96 21.22
CA THR A 459 9.03 16.08 22.15
C THR A 459 9.35 17.44 21.54
N PHE A 460 9.77 17.47 20.28
CA PHE A 460 10.25 18.67 19.59
C PHE A 460 9.21 19.79 19.59
N TRP A 461 7.97 19.47 19.20
CA TRP A 461 6.94 20.48 18.94
C TRP A 461 6.39 21.11 20.21
N ARG A 462 6.48 20.42 21.36
CA ARG A 462 6.04 20.92 22.66
C ARG A 462 7.13 21.61 23.48
N SER A 463 8.41 21.41 23.16
CA SER A 463 9.49 21.99 23.94
C SER A 463 9.84 23.39 23.44
N SER A 464 10.05 24.32 24.37
CA SER A 464 10.59 25.65 24.08
C SER A 464 12.05 25.51 23.68
N HIS A 465 12.35 25.49 22.37
CA HIS A 465 13.73 25.35 21.90
C HIS A 465 14.41 26.73 21.86
N PRO A 466 15.55 26.93 22.53
CA PRO A 466 16.46 27.98 22.12
C PRO A 466 16.94 27.68 20.69
N GLN A 467 17.16 28.72 19.88
CA GLN A 467 17.78 28.58 18.56
C GLN A 467 19.08 27.79 18.72
N SER A 468 19.17 26.65 18.03
CA SER A 468 20.36 25.81 18.10
C SER A 468 21.54 26.54 17.48
N SER A 469 22.59 26.76 18.26
CA SER A 469 23.90 27.24 17.81
C SER A 469 24.76 26.12 17.20
N ALA A 470 24.31 24.86 17.26
CA ALA A 470 25.00 23.74 16.66
C ALA A 470 24.81 23.72 15.13
N SER A 471 25.88 23.39 14.40
CA SER A 471 25.87 23.29 12.93
C SER A 471 25.00 22.17 12.38
N TYR A 472 24.65 21.18 13.22
CA TYR A 472 23.86 20.00 12.83
C TYR A 472 22.77 19.68 13.85
N LEU A 473 21.67 19.13 13.36
CA LEU A 473 20.51 18.79 14.18
C LEU A 473 20.71 17.45 14.91
N SER A 474 20.18 17.36 16.14
CA SER A 474 20.13 16.08 16.85
C SER A 474 19.18 15.08 16.14
N PRO A 475 19.39 13.76 16.28
CA PRO A 475 18.54 12.76 15.63
C PRO A 475 17.05 12.93 15.90
N LEU A 476 16.65 13.22 17.15
CA LEU A 476 15.24 13.40 17.49
C LEU A 476 14.61 14.63 16.84
N VAL A 477 15.38 15.71 16.67
CA VAL A 477 14.93 16.91 15.95
C VAL A 477 14.76 16.60 14.47
N VAL A 478 15.73 15.88 13.87
CA VAL A 478 15.62 15.42 12.46
C VAL A 478 14.36 14.59 12.27
N ILE A 479 14.10 13.62 13.15
CA ILE A 479 12.91 12.77 13.07
C ILE A 479 11.63 13.61 13.15
N ALA A 480 11.52 14.54 14.10
CA ALA A 480 10.33 15.38 14.25
C ALA A 480 10.05 16.24 13.01
N LEU A 481 11.10 16.85 12.45
CA LEU A 481 10.98 17.67 11.25
C LEU A 481 10.70 16.83 10.01
N VAL A 482 11.31 15.65 9.88
CA VAL A 482 11.05 14.73 8.76
C VAL A 482 9.61 14.21 8.78
N LYS A 483 9.03 13.95 9.96
CA LYS A 483 7.61 13.60 10.08
C LYS A 483 6.69 14.73 9.58
N CYS A 484 7.06 15.99 9.84
CA CYS A 484 6.37 17.15 9.28
C CYS A 484 6.59 17.30 7.76
N PHE A 485 7.78 17.02 7.26
CA PHE A 485 8.04 16.95 5.82
C PHE A 485 7.17 15.86 5.14
N VAL A 486 7.04 14.66 5.74
CA VAL A 486 6.15 13.61 5.23
C VAL A 486 4.70 14.11 5.20
N LEU A 487 4.28 14.88 6.21
CA LEU A 487 2.96 15.52 6.26
C LEU A 487 2.75 16.51 5.11
N GLU A 488 3.71 17.40 4.85
CA GLU A 488 3.68 18.37 3.74
C GLU A 488 3.50 17.67 2.37
N TRP A 489 4.20 16.55 2.17
CA TRP A 489 4.21 15.75 0.94
C TRP A 489 3.10 14.70 0.85
N SER A 490 2.25 14.61 1.89
CA SER A 490 1.08 13.74 1.90
C SER A 490 -0.02 14.31 1.04
N THR A 491 -0.74 13.40 0.39
CA THR A 491 -1.80 13.75 -0.54
C THR A 491 -3.14 13.35 0.02
N ASP A 492 -4.10 14.23 -0.13
CA ASP A 492 -5.48 13.89 0.11
C ASP A 492 -5.92 12.72 -0.76
N LEU A 493 -6.64 11.79 -0.14
CA LEU A 493 -7.41 10.77 -0.82
C LEU A 493 -8.88 11.04 -0.51
N ASP A 494 -9.69 11.27 -1.55
CA ASP A 494 -11.12 11.54 -1.39
C ASP A 494 -11.87 10.33 -0.83
N TYR A 495 -11.81 10.19 0.48
CA TYR A 495 -12.38 9.05 1.17
C TYR A 495 -13.89 8.96 0.97
N GLN A 496 -14.61 10.05 0.65
CA GLN A 496 -16.05 9.97 0.43
C GLN A 496 -16.43 9.08 -0.77
N MET A 497 -15.47 8.74 -1.63
CA MET A 497 -15.71 7.82 -2.75
C MET A 497 -16.26 6.45 -2.31
N TYR A 498 -16.07 6.01 -1.07
CA TYR A 498 -16.65 4.73 -0.64
C TYR A 498 -18.19 4.75 -0.67
N HIS A 499 -18.82 5.93 -0.57
CA HIS A 499 -20.27 6.07 -0.74
C HIS A 499 -20.71 5.82 -2.18
N ASP A 500 -19.84 6.08 -3.15
CA ASP A 500 -20.08 5.87 -4.58
C ASP A 500 -19.83 4.43 -5.04
N LEU A 501 -19.41 3.55 -4.13
CA LEU A 501 -19.04 2.16 -4.45
C LEU A 501 -20.03 1.19 -3.80
N PRO A 502 -20.30 0.03 -4.41
CA PRO A 502 -21.07 -1.03 -3.77
C PRO A 502 -20.29 -1.66 -2.60
N LEU A 503 -21.00 -2.37 -1.72
CA LEU A 503 -20.41 -3.05 -0.56
C LEU A 503 -19.28 -4.02 -0.94
N GLU A 504 -19.48 -4.74 -2.04
CA GLU A 504 -18.56 -5.73 -2.58
C GLU A 504 -18.15 -5.36 -4.00
N MET A 505 -16.88 -5.60 -4.31
CA MET A 505 -16.28 -5.34 -5.61
C MET A 505 -15.41 -6.52 -6.04
N TYR A 506 -15.19 -6.64 -7.34
CA TYR A 506 -14.43 -7.73 -7.93
C TYR A 506 -13.02 -7.26 -8.29
N LEU A 507 -12.02 -7.73 -7.55
CA LEU A 507 -10.60 -7.48 -7.81
C LEU A 507 -10.09 -8.56 -8.78
N GLY A 508 -9.85 -8.18 -10.04
CA GLY A 508 -9.51 -9.12 -11.11
C GLY A 508 -8.59 -8.56 -12.17
#